data_AF-A0A0B2SNY1-F1
#
_entry.id   AF-A0A0B2SNY1-F1
#
_cell.length_a   1.000
_cell.length_b   1.000
_cell.length_c   1.000
_cell.angle_alpha   90.00
_cell.angle_beta   90.00
_cell.angle_gamma   90.00
#
_symmetry.space_group_name_H-M   'P 1'
#
loop_
_entity.id
_entity.type
_entity.pdbx_description
1 polymer ?
#
loop_
_entity_poly.entity_id
_entity_poly.type
_entity_poly.pdbx_seq_one_letter_code
_entity_poly.pdbx_strand_id
1 'polypeptide(L)' 'LGFCLRWRKWITTCLQSATISILVNGSPTKEFAPTRGLRQGDPLAPLLFNIVAKGLTGMM' A
#
# COMPACT_ATOMS: atom_id res chain seq x y z
N LEU A 1 14.38 -5.32 -18.34
CA LEU A 1 14.57 -4.99 -16.91
C LEU A 1 13.19 -4.71 -16.32
N GLY A 2 12.68 -5.63 -15.51
CA GLY A 2 11.35 -5.54 -14.88
C GLY A 2 11.44 -5.50 -13.36
N PHE A 3 10.36 -5.88 -12.69
CA PHE A 3 10.29 -5.97 -11.23
C PHE A 3 11.02 -7.23 -10.72
N CYS A 4 12.32 -7.11 -10.41
CA CYS A 4 13.11 -8.22 -9.89
C CYS A 4 12.60 -8.71 -8.52
N LEU A 5 12.96 -9.94 -8.12
CA LEU A 5 12.50 -10.54 -6.87
C LEU A 5 12.79 -9.67 -5.64
N ARG A 6 13.94 -9.01 -5.61
CA ARG A 6 14.32 -8.10 -4.50
C ARG A 6 13.36 -6.91 -4.40
N TRP A 7 13.07 -6.26 -5.53
CA TRP A 7 12.15 -5.13 -5.57
C TRP A 7 10.73 -5.56 -5.16
N ARG A 8 10.26 -6.70 -5.67
CA ARG A 8 8.95 -7.26 -5.30
C ARG A 8 8.87 -7.52 -3.80
N LYS A 9 9.92 -8.09 -3.20
CA LYS A 9 9.99 -8.33 -1.76
C LYS A 9 9.92 -7.03 -0.96
N TRP A 10 10.63 -5.97 -1.36
CA TRP A 10 10.53 -4.67 -0.70
C TRP A 10 9.13 -4.09 -0.76
N ILE A 11 8.49 -4.08 -1.92
CA ILE A 11 7.11 -3.60 -2.05
C ILE A 11 6.16 -4.42 -1.18
N THR A 12 6.27 -5.75 -1.20
CA THR A 12 5.46 -6.62 -0.33
C THR A 12 5.67 -6.30 1.15
N THR A 13 6.91 -6.10 1.60
CA THR A 13 7.20 -5.71 2.98
C THR A 13 6.57 -4.36 3.34
N CYS A 14 6.69 -3.34 2.49
CA CYS A 14 6.07 -2.03 2.72
C CYS A 14 4.54 -2.11 2.82
N LEU A 15 3.90 -2.94 2.00
CA LEU A 15 2.45 -3.13 2.00
C LEU A 15 1.93 -3.86 3.25
N GLN A 16 2.74 -4.74 3.84
CA GLN A 16 2.33 -5.63 4.93
C GLN A 16 2.81 -5.17 6.32
N SER A 17 3.78 -4.25 6.40
CA SER A 17 4.36 -3.83 7.67
C SER A 17 3.52 -2.79 8.43
N ALA A 18 2.51 -2.21 7.79
CA ALA A 18 1.72 -1.16 8.41
C ALA A 18 0.75 -1.73 9.47
N THR A 19 0.70 -1.09 10.63
CA THR A 19 -0.40 -1.20 11.60
C THR A 19 -1.08 0.16 11.73
N ILE A 20 -2.41 0.15 11.86
CA ILE A 20 -3.20 1.38 11.98
C ILE A 20 -4.23 1.27 13.10
N SER A 21 -4.54 2.40 13.72
CA SER A 21 -5.76 2.62 14.50
C SER A 21 -6.54 3.76 13.85
N ILE A 22 -7.86 3.73 13.99
CA ILE A 22 -8.74 4.80 13.49
C ILE A 22 -9.38 5.51 14.68
N LEU A 23 -9.57 6.82 14.56
CA LEU A 23 -10.31 7.58 15.57
C LEU A 23 -11.81 7.47 15.28
N VAL A 24 -12.57 6.93 16.25
CA VAL A 24 -14.04 6.88 16.23
C VAL A 24 -14.53 7.81 17.33
N ASN A 25 -15.19 8.91 16.95
CA ASN A 25 -15.63 9.97 17.87
C ASN A 25 -14.50 10.48 18.78
N GLY A 26 -13.31 10.70 18.20
CA GLY A 26 -12.13 11.17 18.93
C GLY A 26 -11.41 10.11 19.76
N SER A 27 -11.96 8.90 19.89
CA SER A 27 -11.32 7.80 20.61
C SER A 27 -10.64 6.81 19.65
N PRO A 28 -9.38 6.42 19.88
CA PRO A 28 -8.70 5.45 19.02
C PRO A 28 -9.27 4.06 19.19
N THR A 29 -9.42 3.33 18.07
CA THR A 29 -9.67 1.88 18.10
C THR A 29 -8.43 1.12 18.52
N LYS A 30 -8.59 -0.19 18.78
CA LYS A 30 -7.45 -1.10 18.80
C LYS A 30 -6.71 -1.03 17.46
N GLU A 31 -5.40 -1.20 17.51
CA GLU A 31 -4.59 -1.33 16.30
C GLU A 31 -4.93 -2.62 15.55
N PHE A 32 -4.86 -2.54 14.23
CA PHE A 32 -5.04 -3.68 13.34
C PHE A 32 -4.17 -3.55 12.10
N ALA A 33 -3.90 -4.67 11.44
CA ALA A 33 -3.25 -4.69 10.13
C ALA A 33 -4.29 -4.36 9.04
N PRO A 34 -4.08 -3.34 8.21
CA PRO A 34 -4.97 -3.04 7.10
C PRO A 34 -4.91 -4.15 6.06
N THR A 35 -6.07 -4.60 5.58
CA THR A 35 -6.16 -5.67 4.56
C THR A 35 -6.26 -5.12 3.14
N ARG A 36 -6.59 -3.84 2.99
CA ARG A 36 -6.78 -3.18 1.70
C ARG A 36 -6.33 -1.72 1.77
N GLY A 37 -5.92 -1.22 0.61
CA GLY A 37 -5.51 0.17 0.44
C GLY A 37 -4.10 0.44 0.94
N LEU A 38 -3.71 1.70 0.83
CA LEU A 38 -2.47 2.25 1.34
C LEU A 38 -2.80 3.32 2.38
N ARG A 39 -1.88 3.52 3.33
CA ARG A 39 -2.02 4.61 4.29
C ARG A 39 -1.95 5.94 3.52
N GLN A 40 -2.88 6.85 3.79
CA GLN A 40 -2.83 8.20 3.24
C GLN A 40 -1.55 8.91 3.72
N GLY A 41 -0.86 9.57 2.79
CA GLY A 41 0.45 10.18 3.07
C GLY A 41 1.63 9.20 2.96
N ASP A 42 1.41 7.96 2.53
CA ASP A 42 2.50 7.04 2.19
C ASP A 42 3.26 7.57 0.96
N PRO A 43 4.59 7.83 1.07
CA PRO A 43 5.38 8.36 -0.03
C PRO A 43 5.46 7.41 -1.24
N LEU A 44 5.21 6.12 -1.08
CA LEU A 44 5.20 5.13 -2.16
C LEU A 44 3.87 5.08 -2.91
N ALA A 45 2.78 5.61 -2.33
CA ALA A 45 1.44 5.48 -2.90
C ALA A 45 1.31 6.05 -4.33
N PRO A 46 1.87 7.23 -4.69
CA PRO A 46 1.79 7.76 -6.05
C PRO A 46 2.47 6.86 -7.09
N LEU A 47 3.61 6.27 -6.72
CA LEU A 47 4.36 5.36 -7.59
C LEU A 47 3.57 4.06 -7.82
N LEU A 48 3.06 3.46 -6.75
CA LEU A 48 2.30 2.21 -6.82
C LEU A 48 1.01 2.39 -7.62
N PHE A 49 0.32 3.53 -7.46
CA PHE A 49 -0.87 3.86 -8.23
C PHE A 49 -0.58 3.91 -9.74
N ASN A 50 0.50 4.58 -10.13
CA ASN A 50 0.91 4.66 -11.54
C ASN A 50 1.26 3.30 -12.15
N ILE A 51 1.92 2.41 -11.38
CA ILE A 51 2.23 1.05 -11.83
C ILE A 51 0.95 0.27 -12.12
N VAL A 52 -0.01 0.29 -11.19
CA VAL A 52 -1.29 -0.40 -11.33
C VAL A 52 -2.09 0.19 -12.49
N ALA A 53 -2.17 1.51 -12.61
CA ALA A 53 -2.90 2.19 -13.69
C ALA A 53 -2.35 1.80 -15.06
N LYS A 54 -1.02 1.87 -15.26
CA LYS A 54 -0.39 1.44 -16.52
C LYS A 54 -0.62 -0.03 -16.82
N GLY A 55 -0.53 -0.89 -15.80
CA GLY A 55 -0.81 -2.32 -15.94
C GLY A 55 -2.25 -2.56 -16.39
N LEU A 56 -3.22 -1.90 -15.75
CA LEU A 56 -4.63 -2.01 -16.09
C LEU A 56 -4.92 -1.48 -17.51
N THR A 57 -4.36 -0.34 -17.90
CA THR A 57 -4.50 0.20 -19.26
C THR A 57 -3.93 -0.74 -20.31
N GLY A 58 -2.80 -1.40 -20.04
CA GLY A 58 -2.22 -2.37 -20.97
C GLY A 58 -2.97 -3.71 -21.06
N MET A 59 -3.93 -3.94 -20.15
CA MET A 59 -4.82 -5.11 -20.19
C MET A 59 -6.15 -4.84 -20.91
N MET A 60 -6.46 -3.56 -21.17
CA MET A 60 -7.61 -3.14 -21.99
C MET A 60 -7.20 -3.04 -23.45
#